data_AF-A0A372DJZ1-F1
#
_entry.id   AF-A0A372DJZ1-F1
#
_cell.length_a   1.000
_cell.length_b   1.000
_cell.length_c   1.000
_cell.angle_alpha   90.00
_cell.angle_beta   90.00
_cell.angle_gamma   90.00
#
_symmetry.space_group_name_H-M   'P 1'
#
loop_
_entity.id
_entity.type
_entity.pdbx_description
1 polymer ?
#
loop_
_entity_poly.entity_id
_entity_poly.type
_entity_poly.pdbx_seq_one_letter_code
_entity_poly.pdbx_strand_id
1 'polypeptide(L)'
;MNFAMKLQSTIAAIALGLPLLLTPTAAQANEYDRCVRDLRDSNISPDLIASSCAYVLHPEDLGDCVERIDEKTTISAEAALRTCRQARRPIDTANCVVSISRAGAVDGSAVLEHCRRSLLPERFARCVTTLNRQVTSDLTTAMGQCIDGRDRPRDMYPEYPGRSGN
;
A
#
# COMPACT_ATOMS: atom_id res chain seq x y z
N MET A 1 12.58 79.98 -51.26
CA MET A 1 13.83 80.02 -50.48
C MET A 1 13.72 79.02 -49.34
N ASN A 2 14.75 78.17 -49.20
CA ASN A 2 15.12 77.28 -48.07
C ASN A 2 14.38 75.92 -47.99
N PHE A 3 14.97 74.78 -48.43
CA PHE A 3 16.02 73.91 -47.81
C PHE A 3 15.64 73.42 -46.40
N ALA A 4 15.73 72.16 -45.97
CA ALA A 4 16.27 70.92 -46.53
C ALA A 4 15.77 69.69 -45.72
N MET A 5 15.76 68.56 -46.42
CA MET A 5 15.87 67.15 -46.00
C MET A 5 16.62 66.86 -44.70
N LYS A 6 16.04 66.02 -43.82
CA LYS A 6 16.77 65.00 -43.05
C LYS A 6 15.89 63.78 -42.74
N LEU A 7 16.22 62.69 -43.43
CA LEU A 7 15.76 61.33 -43.26
C LEU A 7 16.70 60.65 -42.26
N GLN A 8 16.24 60.28 -41.06
CA GLN A 8 16.94 59.28 -40.25
C GLN A 8 15.92 58.37 -39.54
N SER A 9 15.84 57.17 -40.10
CA SER A 9 15.16 56.00 -39.57
C SER A 9 16.06 55.37 -38.50
N THR A 10 15.55 55.25 -37.27
CA THR A 10 16.10 54.31 -36.28
C THR A 10 14.92 53.63 -35.60
N ILE A 11 14.48 52.51 -36.17
CA ILE A 11 13.63 51.55 -35.48
C ILE A 11 14.55 50.81 -34.52
N ALA A 12 14.59 51.25 -33.26
CA ALA A 12 15.23 50.50 -32.19
C ALA A 12 14.31 49.31 -31.87
N ALA A 13 14.66 48.14 -32.39
CA ALA A 13 13.99 46.89 -32.06
C ALA A 13 14.28 46.56 -30.59
N ILE A 14 13.29 46.80 -29.72
CA ILE A 14 13.31 46.31 -28.35
C ILE A 14 13.02 44.81 -28.43
N ALA A 15 14.08 44.01 -28.43
CA ALA A 15 14.00 42.58 -28.24
C ALA A 15 13.56 42.32 -26.78
N LEU A 16 12.25 42.21 -26.57
CA LEU A 16 11.66 41.66 -25.35
C LEU A 16 12.12 40.20 -25.22
N GLY A 17 13.22 39.99 -24.50
CA GLY A 17 13.64 38.67 -24.05
C GLY A 17 12.57 38.12 -23.11
N LEU A 18 11.71 37.25 -23.65
CA LEU A 18 10.74 36.50 -22.89
C LEU A 18 11.53 35.47 -22.06
N PRO A 19 11.57 35.55 -20.72
CA PRO A 19 12.15 34.47 -19.94
C PRO A 19 11.25 33.26 -20.14
N LEU A 20 11.74 32.27 -20.89
CA LEU A 20 11.17 30.92 -20.93
C LEU A 20 11.27 30.38 -19.51
N LEU A 21 10.21 30.58 -18.72
CA LEU A 21 9.97 29.82 -17.51
C LEU A 21 9.70 28.38 -17.96
N LEU A 22 10.76 27.58 -18.12
CA LEU A 22 10.65 26.13 -18.13
C LEU A 22 10.24 25.71 -16.72
N THR A 23 8.95 25.74 -16.42
CA THR A 23 8.42 24.95 -15.32
C THR A 23 8.62 23.49 -15.72
N PRO A 24 9.37 22.68 -14.96
CA PRO A 24 9.36 21.26 -15.20
C PRO A 24 7.93 20.77 -14.94
N THR A 25 7.20 20.45 -16.00
CA THR A 25 6.06 19.54 -15.91
C THR A 25 6.66 18.15 -15.68
N ALA A 26 7.22 17.93 -14.48
CA ALA A 26 7.17 16.59 -13.93
C ALA A 26 5.68 16.26 -13.93
N ALA A 27 5.26 15.37 -14.83
CA ALA A 27 3.96 14.74 -14.72
C ALA A 27 3.99 14.07 -13.34
N GLN A 28 3.47 14.76 -12.33
CA GLN A 28 3.25 14.20 -11.01
C GLN A 28 2.32 13.03 -11.30
N ALA A 29 2.87 11.81 -11.33
CA ALA A 29 2.09 10.63 -11.63
C ALA A 29 0.95 10.62 -10.62
N ASN A 30 -0.27 10.73 -11.12
CA ASN A 30 -1.44 10.78 -10.28
C ASN A 30 -1.51 9.44 -9.53
N GLU A 31 -1.44 9.47 -8.19
CA GLU A 31 -1.44 8.27 -7.33
C GLU A 31 -2.66 7.37 -7.59
N TYR A 32 -3.77 7.97 -8.02
CA TYR A 32 -4.98 7.27 -8.45
C TYR A 32 -4.79 6.51 -9.76
N ASP A 33 -3.97 7.00 -10.70
CA ASP A 33 -3.73 6.33 -11.99
C ASP A 33 -3.09 4.96 -11.75
N ARG A 34 -2.18 4.87 -10.79
CA ARG A 34 -1.55 3.60 -10.42
C ARG A 34 -2.57 2.63 -9.85
N CYS A 35 -3.33 3.05 -8.83
CA CYS A 35 -4.40 2.23 -8.25
C CYS A 35 -5.38 1.71 -9.32
N VAL A 36 -5.84 2.59 -10.22
CA VAL A 36 -6.78 2.23 -11.27
C VAL A 36 -6.19 1.19 -12.22
N ARG A 37 -4.93 1.37 -12.64
CA ARG A 37 -4.26 0.40 -13.51
C ARG A 37 -4.10 -0.95 -12.82
N ASP A 38 -3.52 -0.98 -11.62
CA ASP A 38 -3.20 -2.23 -10.92
C ASP A 38 -4.48 -3.04 -10.63
N LEU A 39 -5.58 -2.38 -10.21
CA LEU A 39 -6.85 -3.06 -9.99
C LEU A 39 -7.52 -3.51 -11.29
N ARG A 40 -7.35 -2.76 -12.39
CA ARG A 40 -7.86 -3.15 -13.71
C ARG A 40 -7.13 -4.37 -14.26
N ASP A 41 -5.81 -4.40 -14.10
CA ASP A 41 -4.96 -5.51 -14.54
C ASP A 41 -5.27 -6.78 -13.72
N SER A 42 -5.70 -6.61 -12.46
CA SER A 42 -6.28 -7.66 -11.60
C SER A 42 -7.75 -8.00 -11.92
N ASN A 43 -8.29 -7.53 -13.06
CA ASN A 43 -9.64 -7.81 -13.57
C ASN A 43 -10.79 -7.44 -12.60
N ILE A 44 -10.64 -6.36 -11.81
CA ILE A 44 -11.69 -5.85 -10.93
C ILE A 44 -12.67 -4.96 -11.72
N SER A 45 -13.96 -4.99 -11.35
CA SER A 45 -14.99 -4.21 -12.04
C SER A 45 -14.75 -2.68 -11.94
N PRO A 46 -15.06 -1.90 -12.99
CA PRO A 46 -14.84 -0.45 -12.99
C PRO A 46 -15.49 0.30 -11.82
N ASP A 47 -16.71 -0.08 -11.43
CA ASP A 47 -17.42 0.55 -10.31
C ASP A 47 -16.70 0.31 -8.97
N LEU A 48 -16.17 -0.90 -8.79
CA LEU A 48 -15.43 -1.25 -7.58
C LEU A 48 -14.04 -0.59 -7.56
N ILE A 49 -13.39 -0.43 -8.71
CA ILE A 49 -12.14 0.34 -8.85
C ILE A 49 -12.38 1.79 -8.44
N ALA A 50 -13.36 2.45 -9.06
CA ALA A 50 -13.66 3.86 -8.82
C ALA A 50 -13.98 4.12 -7.34
N SER A 51 -14.87 3.32 -6.75
CA SER A 51 -15.24 3.46 -5.35
C SER A 51 -14.11 3.11 -4.37
N SER A 52 -13.20 2.20 -4.72
CA SER A 52 -12.12 1.77 -3.83
C SER A 52 -10.94 2.74 -3.84
N CYS A 53 -10.45 3.13 -5.01
CA CYS A 53 -9.32 4.05 -5.13
C CYS A 53 -9.69 5.44 -4.59
N ALA A 54 -10.94 5.89 -4.74
CA ALA A 54 -11.40 7.17 -4.20
C ALA A 54 -11.59 7.18 -2.67
N TYR A 55 -11.68 6.01 -2.03
CA TYR A 55 -12.01 5.89 -0.60
C TYR A 55 -10.78 5.88 0.32
N VAL A 56 -9.61 5.51 -0.20
CA VAL A 56 -8.40 5.31 0.60
C VAL A 56 -7.49 6.53 0.58
N LEU A 57 -6.72 6.72 1.65
CA LEU A 57 -5.77 7.84 1.77
C LEU A 57 -4.53 7.67 0.88
N HIS A 58 -4.14 6.41 0.60
CA HIS A 58 -2.96 6.05 -0.20
C HIS A 58 -3.39 5.03 -1.28
N PRO A 59 -3.90 5.50 -2.42
CA PRO A 59 -4.44 4.62 -3.47
C PRO A 59 -3.38 3.72 -4.11
N GLU A 60 -2.15 4.19 -4.27
CA GLU A 60 -1.03 3.42 -4.78
C GLU A 60 -0.72 2.19 -3.90
N ASP A 61 -0.75 2.34 -2.57
CA ASP A 61 -0.54 1.23 -1.64
C ASP A 61 -1.68 0.19 -1.71
N LEU A 62 -2.89 0.65 -2.00
CA LEU A 62 -4.03 -0.24 -2.22
C LEU A 62 -3.85 -1.08 -3.48
N GLY A 63 -3.48 -0.45 -4.61
CA GLY A 63 -3.19 -1.12 -5.88
C GLY A 63 -2.09 -2.16 -5.73
N ASP A 64 -0.93 -1.74 -5.22
CA ASP A 64 0.24 -2.59 -4.96
C ASP A 64 -0.12 -3.79 -4.05
N CYS A 65 -0.96 -3.58 -3.03
CA CYS A 65 -1.38 -4.64 -2.12
C CYS A 65 -2.21 -5.73 -2.84
N VAL A 66 -3.15 -5.31 -3.69
CA VAL A 66 -4.05 -6.22 -4.40
C VAL A 66 -3.31 -6.99 -5.48
N GLU A 67 -2.61 -6.27 -6.36
CA GLU A 67 -1.84 -6.85 -7.46
C GLU A 67 -0.85 -7.90 -6.94
N ARG A 68 -0.10 -7.59 -5.87
CA ARG A 68 0.85 -8.55 -5.29
C ARG A 68 0.20 -9.83 -4.79
N ILE A 69 -1.01 -9.76 -4.20
CA ILE A 69 -1.70 -10.95 -3.71
C ILE A 69 -2.25 -11.75 -4.90
N ASP A 70 -2.87 -11.08 -5.87
CA ASP A 70 -3.47 -11.72 -7.06
C ASP A 70 -2.40 -12.42 -7.92
N GLU A 71 -1.27 -11.76 -8.19
CA GLU A 71 -0.19 -12.33 -9.01
C GLU A 71 0.56 -13.49 -8.33
N LYS A 72 0.68 -13.47 -7.00
CA LYS A 72 1.63 -14.34 -6.28
C LYS A 72 0.97 -15.43 -5.46
N THR A 73 -0.36 -15.49 -5.46
CA THR A 73 -1.15 -16.48 -4.73
C THR A 73 -2.33 -16.95 -5.59
N THR A 74 -3.14 -17.88 -5.07
CA THR A 74 -4.40 -18.30 -5.70
C THR A 74 -5.62 -17.55 -5.14
N ILE A 75 -5.40 -16.50 -4.36
CA ILE A 75 -6.45 -15.67 -3.74
C ILE A 75 -6.95 -14.69 -4.80
N SER A 76 -8.28 -14.57 -4.95
CA SER A 76 -8.83 -13.65 -5.95
C SER A 76 -8.55 -12.18 -5.63
N ALA A 77 -8.31 -11.38 -6.67
CA ALA A 77 -8.19 -9.93 -6.60
C ALA A 77 -9.28 -9.26 -5.75
N GLU A 78 -10.54 -9.68 -5.85
CA GLU A 78 -11.62 -9.09 -5.06
C GLU A 78 -11.51 -9.40 -3.55
N ALA A 79 -11.06 -10.60 -3.18
CA ALA A 79 -10.81 -10.95 -1.79
C ALA A 79 -9.58 -10.21 -1.24
N ALA A 80 -8.54 -10.07 -2.06
CA ALA A 80 -7.39 -9.23 -1.77
C ALA A 80 -7.82 -7.76 -1.55
N LEU A 81 -8.64 -7.20 -2.45
CA LEU A 81 -9.13 -5.83 -2.37
C LEU A 81 -9.91 -5.56 -1.08
N ARG A 82 -10.85 -6.44 -0.72
CA ARG A 82 -11.61 -6.31 0.54
C ARG A 82 -10.67 -6.29 1.76
N THR A 83 -9.64 -7.12 1.73
CA THR A 83 -8.64 -7.21 2.80
C THR A 83 -7.74 -5.97 2.86
N CYS A 84 -7.15 -5.59 1.73
CA CYS A 84 -6.23 -4.46 1.60
C CYS A 84 -6.89 -3.13 1.99
N ARG A 85 -8.17 -2.91 1.63
CA ARG A 85 -8.92 -1.71 2.03
C ARG A 85 -9.10 -1.56 3.54
N GLN A 86 -9.09 -2.68 4.26
CA GLN A 86 -9.25 -2.72 5.71
C GLN A 86 -7.90 -2.77 6.45
N ALA A 87 -6.81 -3.02 5.73
CA ALA A 87 -5.49 -3.15 6.29
C ALA A 87 -4.96 -1.76 6.68
N ARG A 88 -4.40 -1.67 7.90
CA ARG A 88 -3.71 -0.45 8.35
C ARG A 88 -2.37 -0.23 7.65
N ARG A 89 -1.78 -1.30 7.12
CA ARG A 89 -0.48 -1.32 6.41
C ARG A 89 -0.63 -2.26 5.21
N PRO A 90 -1.17 -1.79 4.08
CA PRO A 90 -1.50 -2.65 2.93
C PRO A 90 -0.29 -3.45 2.42
N ILE A 91 0.86 -2.80 2.25
CA ILE A 91 2.08 -3.45 1.73
C ILE A 91 2.58 -4.57 2.66
N ASP A 92 2.68 -4.33 3.96
CA ASP A 92 3.04 -5.36 4.94
C ASP A 92 2.03 -6.51 4.96
N THR A 93 0.75 -6.20 4.79
CA THR A 93 -0.32 -7.20 4.74
C THR A 93 -0.18 -8.09 3.51
N ALA A 94 0.08 -7.52 2.33
CA ALA A 94 0.37 -8.28 1.12
C ALA A 94 1.62 -9.15 1.28
N ASN A 95 2.72 -8.61 1.82
CA ASN A 95 3.93 -9.37 2.10
C ASN A 95 3.66 -10.55 3.04
N CYS A 96 2.83 -10.33 4.07
CA CYS A 96 2.41 -11.37 5.00
C CYS A 96 1.65 -12.49 4.30
N VAL A 97 0.63 -12.13 3.50
CA VAL A 97 -0.21 -13.09 2.78
C VAL A 97 0.62 -13.92 1.81
N VAL A 98 1.42 -13.26 0.96
CA VAL A 98 2.28 -13.93 -0.02
C VAL A 98 3.28 -14.87 0.65
N SER A 99 3.88 -14.46 1.77
CA SER A 99 4.85 -15.29 2.49
C SER A 99 4.22 -16.56 3.06
N ILE A 100 3.02 -16.47 3.62
CA ILE A 100 2.32 -17.62 4.21
C ILE A 100 1.77 -18.52 3.10
N SER A 101 1.15 -17.96 2.06
CA SER A 101 0.62 -18.74 0.93
C SER A 101 1.70 -19.51 0.17
N ARG A 102 2.95 -19.01 0.13
CA ARG A 102 4.09 -19.72 -0.47
C ARG A 102 4.70 -20.80 0.42
N ALA A 103 4.41 -20.80 1.71
CA ALA A 103 4.96 -21.78 2.64
C ALA A 103 4.30 -23.16 2.51
N GLY A 104 3.09 -23.23 1.97
CA GLY A 104 2.38 -24.49 1.77
C GLY A 104 0.88 -24.29 1.53
N ALA A 105 0.17 -25.41 1.40
CA ALA A 105 -1.28 -25.40 1.25
C ALA A 105 -1.96 -24.93 2.54
N VAL A 106 -2.78 -23.89 2.42
CA VAL A 106 -3.55 -23.29 3.52
C VAL A 106 -4.75 -22.56 2.93
N ASP A 107 -5.84 -22.44 3.69
CA ASP A 107 -6.98 -21.66 3.26
C ASP A 107 -6.61 -20.18 3.14
N GLY A 108 -6.75 -19.63 1.93
CA GLY A 108 -6.43 -18.23 1.64
C GLY A 108 -7.27 -17.24 2.43
N SER A 109 -8.52 -17.58 2.75
CA SER A 109 -9.40 -16.70 3.54
C SER A 109 -8.90 -16.57 4.98
N ALA A 110 -8.43 -17.67 5.57
CA ALA A 110 -7.79 -17.66 6.88
C ALA A 110 -6.50 -16.83 6.86
N VAL A 111 -5.66 -16.94 5.82
CA VAL A 111 -4.42 -16.14 5.70
C VAL A 111 -4.72 -14.65 5.64
N LEU A 112 -5.67 -14.24 4.79
CA LEU A 112 -6.09 -12.83 4.67
C LEU A 112 -6.52 -12.27 6.03
N GLU A 113 -7.37 -13.02 6.75
CA GLU A 113 -7.91 -12.57 8.03
C GLU A 113 -6.83 -12.42 9.10
N HIS A 114 -5.92 -13.38 9.23
CA HIS A 114 -4.84 -13.32 10.21
C HIS A 114 -3.84 -12.19 9.89
N CYS A 115 -3.45 -12.04 8.62
CA CYS A 115 -2.53 -10.97 8.21
C CYS A 115 -3.15 -9.58 8.44
N ARG A 116 -4.43 -9.39 8.12
CA ARG A 116 -5.16 -8.14 8.33
C ARG A 116 -5.34 -7.79 9.80
N ARG A 117 -5.62 -8.78 10.65
CA ARG A 117 -5.78 -8.58 12.10
C ARG A 117 -4.44 -8.31 12.81
N SER A 118 -3.33 -8.78 12.25
CA SER A 118 -2.01 -8.60 12.86
C SER A 118 -1.58 -7.13 12.90
N LEU A 119 -1.15 -6.66 14.07
CA LEU A 119 -0.56 -5.32 14.21
C LEU A 119 0.82 -5.20 13.54
N LEU A 120 1.55 -6.31 13.36
CA LEU A 120 2.83 -6.35 12.63
C LEU A 120 2.85 -7.56 11.69
N PRO A 121 2.24 -7.44 10.50
CA PRO A 121 2.04 -8.56 9.57
C PRO A 121 3.34 -9.28 9.18
N GLU A 122 4.44 -8.55 8.95
CA GLU A 122 5.72 -9.17 8.58
C GLU A 122 6.31 -10.06 9.69
N ARG A 123 6.22 -9.61 10.95
CA ARG A 123 6.69 -10.41 12.08
C ARG A 123 5.79 -11.62 12.30
N PHE A 124 4.49 -11.48 12.06
CA PHE A 124 3.55 -12.60 12.10
C PHE A 124 3.88 -13.65 11.04
N ALA A 125 4.04 -13.25 9.77
CA ALA A 125 4.44 -14.17 8.70
C ALA A 125 5.79 -14.85 8.97
N ARG A 126 6.77 -14.13 9.52
CA ARG A 126 8.05 -14.73 9.92
C ARG A 126 7.87 -15.79 11.01
N CYS A 127 7.03 -15.53 12.01
CA CYS A 127 6.68 -16.52 13.03
C CYS A 127 6.06 -17.76 12.40
N VAL A 128 5.01 -17.59 11.59
CA VAL A 128 4.26 -18.69 10.96
C VAL A 128 5.17 -19.54 10.09
N THR A 129 5.90 -18.92 9.17
CA THR A 129 6.80 -19.65 8.25
C THR A 129 7.97 -20.32 8.97
N THR A 130 8.41 -19.80 10.12
CA THR A 130 9.48 -20.42 10.92
C THR A 130 8.96 -21.64 11.67
N LEU A 131 7.82 -21.51 12.36
CA LEU A 131 7.17 -22.64 13.04
C LEU A 131 6.76 -23.71 12.04
N ASN A 132 6.29 -23.32 10.86
CA ASN A 132 5.89 -24.27 9.84
C ASN A 132 7.05 -25.16 9.35
N ARG A 133 8.24 -24.56 9.24
CA ARG A 133 9.44 -25.27 8.78
C ARG A 133 10.12 -26.10 9.87
N GLN A 134 10.02 -25.71 11.14
CA GLN A 134 10.84 -26.28 12.21
C GLN A 134 10.05 -27.06 13.27
N VAL A 135 8.74 -26.82 13.41
CA VAL A 135 7.95 -27.31 14.55
C VAL A 135 6.70 -28.07 14.12
N THR A 136 5.93 -27.53 13.16
CA THR A 136 4.67 -28.16 12.71
C THR A 136 4.48 -28.00 11.21
N SER A 137 4.18 -29.07 10.48
CA SER A 137 3.88 -28.96 9.04
C SER A 137 2.51 -28.35 8.73
N ASP A 138 1.64 -28.20 9.74
CA ASP A 138 0.32 -27.58 9.59
C ASP A 138 0.39 -26.05 9.76
N LEU A 139 0.16 -25.33 8.66
CA LEU A 139 0.13 -23.86 8.63
C LEU A 139 -1.01 -23.28 9.48
N THR A 140 -2.14 -23.97 9.60
CA THR A 140 -3.28 -23.50 10.40
C THR A 140 -2.90 -23.46 11.87
N THR A 141 -2.29 -24.54 12.37
CA THR A 141 -1.71 -24.59 13.72
C THR A 141 -0.66 -23.51 13.93
N ALA A 142 0.26 -23.32 12.97
CA ALA A 142 1.30 -22.28 13.08
C ALA A 142 0.72 -20.85 13.16
N MET A 143 -0.29 -20.54 12.35
CA MET A 143 -1.01 -19.25 12.40
C MET A 143 -1.65 -19.00 13.76
N GLY A 144 -2.34 -19.99 14.31
CA GLY A 144 -2.96 -19.89 15.64
C GLY A 144 -1.95 -19.59 16.76
N GLN A 145 -0.83 -20.32 16.80
CA GLN A 145 0.21 -20.09 17.81
C GLN A 145 0.86 -18.70 17.69
N CYS A 146 1.01 -18.21 16.45
CA CYS A 146 1.67 -16.92 16.19
C CYS A 146 0.79 -15.69 16.43
N ILE A 147 -0.54 -15.81 16.30
CA ILE A 147 -1.45 -14.68 16.54
C ILE A 147 -1.67 -14.45 18.04
N ASP A 148 -1.81 -15.53 18.83
CA ASP A 148 -2.01 -15.47 20.28
C ASP A 148 -0.82 -14.85 21.03
N GLY A 149 0.41 -15.10 20.55
CA GLY A 149 1.62 -14.50 21.10
C GLY A 149 1.73 -12.99 20.88
N ARG A 150 0.83 -12.39 20.08
CA ARG A 150 0.82 -10.98 19.70
C ARG A 150 -0.34 -10.20 20.30
N ASP A 151 -1.46 -10.85 20.59
CA ASP A 151 -2.68 -10.23 21.14
C ASP A 151 -2.69 -10.11 22.67
N ARG A 152 -1.69 -10.65 23.38
CA ARG A 152 -1.46 -10.27 24.79
C ARG A 152 -0.71 -8.93 24.84
N PRO A 153 -1.30 -7.84 25.34
CA PRO A 153 -0.50 -6.85 26.04
C PRO A 153 0.17 -7.64 27.16
N ARG A 154 1.48 -7.88 27.06
CA ARG A 154 2.21 -8.42 28.21
C ARG A 154 2.11 -7.36 29.30
N ASP A 155 1.28 -7.63 30.30
CA ASP A 155 1.32 -7.03 31.64
C ASP A 155 1.56 -5.51 31.64
N MET A 156 0.62 -4.74 31.11
CA MET A 156 0.58 -3.28 31.31
C MET A 156 0.06 -2.88 32.70
N TYR A 157 0.05 -3.80 33.67
CA TYR A 157 -0.01 -3.50 35.09
C TYR A 157 0.88 -4.48 35.84
N PRO A 158 1.93 -4.04 36.55
CA PRO A 158 2.37 -4.82 37.70
C PRO A 158 1.17 -4.92 38.65
N GLU A 159 0.80 -6.13 39.05
CA GLU A 159 0.05 -6.30 40.28
C GLU A 159 0.90 -5.66 41.38
N TYR A 160 0.49 -4.48 41.86
CA TYR A 160 1.09 -3.92 43.06
C TYR A 160 0.86 -4.96 44.17
N PRO A 161 1.92 -5.54 44.79
CA PRO A 161 1.74 -6.38 45.96
C PRO A 161 1.39 -5.45 47.12
N GLY A 162 0.09 -5.18 47.27
CA GLY A 162 -0.40 -4.10 48.11
C GLY A 162 -1.71 -4.45 48.80
N ARG A 163 -1.57 -5.18 49.92
CA ARG A 163 -2.49 -5.24 51.07
C ARG A 163 -3.63 -6.27 51.00
N SER A 164 -3.31 -7.47 51.49
CA SER A 164 -4.28 -8.29 52.23
C SER A 164 -4.76 -7.46 53.44
N GLY A 165 -6.06 -7.22 53.52
CA GLY A 165 -6.66 -6.44 54.60
C GLY A 165 -8.18 -6.55 54.63
N ASN A 166 -8.69 -7.74 54.93
CA ASN A 166 -9.56 -8.05 56.08
C ASN A 166 -10.11 -9.47 55.95
#